data_AF-A0A4Y2A2J0-F1
#
_entry.id   AF-A0A4Y2A2J0-F1
#
_cell.length_a   1.000
_cell.length_b   1.000
_cell.length_c   1.000
_cell.angle_alpha   90.00
_cell.angle_beta   90.00
_cell.angle_gamma   90.00
#
_symmetry.space_group_name_H-M   'P 1'
#
loop_
_entity.id
_entity.type
_entity.pdbx_description
1 polymer ?
#
loop_
_entity_poly.entity_id
_entity_poly.type
_entity_poly.pdbx_seq_one_letter_code
_entity_poly.pdbx_strand_id
1 'polypeptide(L)'
;MIKNLPIRVILRITFLINCILKFCYFHKSWKTAVVVPIYKQGKNAQIPDSYLTIGLLSSLSQLAETIILNRLEAETENKLIPFQFGFREGLIRMTEHIREGFNNHADTAAVFIDIAKAFDRVWIDGLSYKMHKLEIPIQLTLLTQSYLKNRNFTVRVGKELSTPRTTEAGVVQGSRLGSHCFNIFITDICQMPNTQLALFADDTAIMCTGPDKTSNVANLNKHLAELEKWLIRWKIKINVDKCQAIYFTRARKLPPTPQIIPTTHTIGCRN
;
A
#
# COMPACT_ATOMS: atom_id res chain seq x y z
N MET A 1 -16.70 15.65 18.19
CA MET A 1 -16.04 15.73 19.52
C MET A 1 -15.10 16.93 19.63
N ILE A 2 -14.10 17.12 18.74
CA ILE A 2 -13.14 18.24 18.86
C ILE A 2 -13.76 19.62 18.57
N LYS A 3 -14.74 19.72 17.67
CA LYS A 3 -15.38 20.99 17.26
C LYS A 3 -16.11 21.73 18.40
N ASN A 4 -16.46 21.04 19.48
CA ASN A 4 -17.23 21.59 20.60
C ASN A 4 -16.35 21.84 21.83
N LEU A 5 -15.03 21.77 21.70
CA LEU A 5 -14.12 22.00 22.82
C LEU A 5 -14.01 23.49 23.14
N PRO A 6 -13.82 23.87 24.42
CA PRO A 6 -13.58 25.26 24.81
C PRO A 6 -12.37 25.84 24.08
N ILE A 7 -12.42 27.13 23.74
CA ILE A 7 -11.35 27.80 22.97
C ILE A 7 -9.96 27.66 23.62
N ARG A 8 -9.88 27.67 24.96
CA ARG A 8 -8.64 27.44 25.71
C ARG A 8 -8.02 26.06 25.41
N VAL A 9 -8.85 25.03 25.22
CA VAL A 9 -8.40 23.67 24.89
C VAL A 9 -7.92 23.62 23.44
N ILE A 10 -8.63 24.28 22.52
CA ILE A 10 -8.21 24.37 21.11
C ILE A 10 -6.83 25.03 21.01
N LEU A 11 -6.62 26.16 21.68
CA LEU A 11 -5.32 26.85 21.70
C LEU A 11 -4.18 25.96 22.21
N ARG A 12 -4.43 25.16 23.27
CA ARG A 12 -3.45 24.21 23.79
C ARG A 12 -3.15 23.09 22.80
N ILE A 13 -4.16 22.54 22.14
CA ILE A 13 -3.97 21.51 21.11
C ILE A 13 -3.16 22.07 19.94
N THR A 14 -3.49 23.28 19.48
CA THR A 14 -2.75 23.98 18.42
C THR A 14 -1.29 24.18 18.81
N PHE A 15 -1.03 24.64 20.04
CA PHE A 15 0.32 24.78 20.57
C PHE A 15 1.09 23.45 20.54
N LEU A 16 0.48 22.36 21.02
CA LEU A 16 1.09 21.03 21.01
C LEU A 16 1.42 20.55 19.58
N ILE A 17 0.51 20.75 18.63
CA ILE A 17 0.73 20.37 17.23
C ILE A 17 1.86 21.21 16.62
N ASN A 18 1.90 22.51 16.91
CA ASN A 18 2.99 23.37 16.46
C ASN A 18 4.34 22.92 17.05
N CYS A 19 4.37 22.47 18.31
CA CYS A 19 5.57 21.86 18.88
C CYS A 19 5.96 20.57 18.15
N ILE A 20 5.00 19.69 17.83
CA ILE A 20 5.26 18.45 17.06
C ILE A 20 5.92 18.79 15.72
N LEU A 21 5.40 19.78 14.99
CA LEU A 21 5.94 20.23 13.72
C LEU A 21 7.33 20.86 13.88
N LYS A 22 7.50 21.76 14.86
CA LYS A 22 8.76 22.48 15.11
C LYS A 22 9.90 21.53 15.50
N PHE A 23 9.61 20.56 16.37
CA PHE A 23 10.61 19.63 16.87
C PHE A 23 10.72 18.34 16.04
N CYS A 24 9.95 18.22 14.95
CA CYS A 24 9.91 17.03 14.09
C CYS A 24 9.68 15.73 14.90
N TYR A 25 8.90 15.82 15.98
CA TYR A 25 8.73 14.73 16.94
C TYR A 25 7.25 14.46 17.22
N PHE A 26 6.80 13.27 16.84
CA PHE A 26 5.45 12.83 17.11
C PHE A 26 5.35 12.27 18.54
N HIS A 27 4.35 12.71 19.29
CA HIS A 27 4.22 12.39 20.71
C HIS A 27 3.96 10.89 20.96
N LYS A 28 4.75 10.24 21.83
CA LYS A 28 4.66 8.79 22.13
C LYS A 28 3.24 8.33 22.52
N SER A 29 2.58 9.05 23.42
CA SER A 29 1.20 8.73 23.85
C SER A 29 0.17 8.78 22.72
N TRP A 30 0.48 9.45 21.61
CA TRP A 30 -0.40 9.52 20.43
C TRP A 30 -0.07 8.40 19.42
N LYS A 31 1.03 7.66 19.61
CA LYS A 31 1.44 6.52 18.75
C LYS A 31 0.82 5.19 19.16
N THR A 32 -0.03 5.17 20.18
CA THR A 32 -0.65 3.93 20.67
C THR A 32 -1.99 3.72 19.98
N ALA A 33 -2.12 2.61 19.24
CA ALA A 33 -3.37 2.22 18.59
C ALA A 33 -4.13 1.18 19.43
N VAL A 34 -5.46 1.26 19.42
CA VAL A 34 -6.32 0.19 19.92
C VAL A 34 -6.77 -0.64 18.73
N VAL A 35 -6.25 -1.85 18.62
CA VAL A 35 -6.58 -2.80 17.57
C VAL A 35 -7.85 -3.55 17.95
N VAL A 36 -8.86 -3.49 17.10
CA VAL A 36 -10.11 -4.23 17.27
C VAL A 36 -10.17 -5.32 16.19
N PRO A 37 -10.19 -6.61 16.55
CA PRO A 37 -10.38 -7.70 15.61
C PRO A 37 -11.86 -7.80 15.21
N ILE A 38 -12.11 -7.82 13.91
CA ILE A 38 -13.44 -8.00 13.31
C ILE A 38 -13.46 -9.34 12.60
N TYR A 39 -14.41 -10.19 12.97
CA TYR A 39 -14.53 -11.53 12.42
C TYR A 39 -15.01 -11.51 10.96
N LYS A 40 -14.30 -12.24 10.08
CA LYS A 40 -14.73 -12.49 8.70
C LYS A 40 -15.75 -13.62 8.72
N GLN A 41 -16.99 -13.32 8.34
CA GLN A 41 -18.08 -14.29 8.29
C GLN A 41 -17.71 -15.51 7.43
N GLY A 42 -18.09 -16.71 7.88
CA GLY A 42 -17.86 -17.96 7.15
C GLY A 42 -16.45 -18.56 7.27
N LYS A 43 -15.53 -17.95 8.02
CA LYS A 43 -14.21 -18.55 8.31
C LYS A 43 -14.22 -19.35 9.62
N ASN A 44 -13.07 -19.88 10.04
CA ASN A 44 -12.96 -20.54 11.34
C ASN A 44 -12.52 -19.51 12.40
N ALA A 45 -13.37 -19.25 13.40
CA ALA A 45 -13.10 -18.30 14.48
C ALA A 45 -11.88 -18.63 15.34
N GLN A 46 -11.36 -19.87 15.30
CA GLN A 46 -10.16 -20.24 16.05
C GLN A 46 -8.85 -19.82 15.36
N ILE A 47 -8.91 -19.35 14.11
CA ILE A 47 -7.73 -18.99 13.31
C ILE A 47 -7.56 -17.47 13.30
N PRO A 48 -6.38 -16.90 13.67
CA PRO A 48 -6.15 -15.45 13.66
C PRO A 48 -6.41 -14.77 12.30
N ASP A 49 -6.10 -15.43 11.18
CA ASP A 49 -6.32 -14.91 9.83
C ASP A 49 -7.80 -14.72 9.44
N SER A 50 -8.70 -15.32 10.23
CA SER A 50 -10.15 -15.11 10.13
C SER A 50 -10.59 -13.75 10.65
N TYR A 51 -9.70 -12.98 11.27
CA TYR A 51 -10.00 -11.65 11.76
C TYR A 51 -9.35 -10.58 10.86
N LEU A 52 -10.08 -9.50 10.63
CA LEU A 52 -9.56 -8.24 10.11
C LEU A 52 -9.29 -7.31 11.29
N THR A 53 -8.07 -6.79 11.40
CA THR A 53 -7.70 -5.90 12.51
C THR A 53 -7.84 -4.44 12.09
N ILE A 54 -8.64 -3.65 12.82
CA ILE A 54 -8.71 -2.19 12.62
C ILE A 54 -7.97 -1.48 13.74
N GLY A 55 -7.02 -0.61 13.38
CA GLY A 55 -6.33 0.25 14.33
C GLY A 55 -7.08 1.55 14.60
N LEU A 56 -7.51 1.74 15.84
CA LEU A 56 -8.12 2.99 16.29
C LEU A 56 -7.05 3.87 16.95
N LEU A 57 -6.74 4.98 16.30
CA LEU A 57 -5.92 6.05 16.87
C LEU A 57 -6.78 7.03 17.66
N SER A 58 -6.19 7.68 18.67
CA SER A 58 -6.88 8.75 19.41
C SER A 58 -7.24 9.90 18.48
N SER A 59 -8.30 10.65 18.81
CA SER A 59 -8.74 11.79 17.99
C SER A 59 -7.66 12.89 17.86
N LEU A 60 -6.81 13.05 18.89
CA LEU A 60 -5.66 13.95 18.83
C LEU A 60 -4.57 13.46 17.87
N SER A 61 -4.30 12.14 17.89
CA SER A 61 -3.38 11.53 16.92
C SER A 61 -3.89 11.71 15.50
N GLN A 62 -5.18 11.44 15.24
CA GLN A 62 -5.78 11.59 13.91
C GLN A 62 -5.76 13.05 13.42
N LEU A 63 -5.96 14.01 14.33
CA LEU A 63 -5.86 15.43 14.00
C LEU A 63 -4.43 15.82 13.59
N ALA A 64 -3.44 15.45 14.40
CA ALA A 64 -2.03 15.72 14.07
C ALA A 64 -1.63 15.02 12.77
N GLU A 65 -2.05 13.77 12.60
CA GLU A 65 -1.83 12.99 11.37
C GLU A 65 -2.39 13.69 10.14
N THR A 66 -3.62 14.23 10.23
CA THR A 66 -4.25 14.95 9.11
C THR A 66 -3.45 16.19 8.72
N ILE A 67 -2.94 16.96 9.70
CA ILE A 67 -2.15 18.17 9.42
C ILE A 67 -0.80 17.82 8.78
N ILE A 68 -0.16 16.74 9.26
CA ILE A 68 1.11 16.26 8.69
C ILE A 68 0.88 15.74 7.27
N LEU A 69 -0.19 14.97 7.07
CA LEU A 69 -0.58 14.44 5.76
C LEU A 69 -0.79 15.57 4.75
N ASN A 70 -1.56 16.60 5.07
CA ASN A 70 -1.82 17.70 4.14
C ASN A 70 -0.52 18.41 3.70
N ARG A 71 0.45 18.57 4.62
CA ARG A 71 1.77 19.14 4.30
C ARG A 71 2.58 18.20 3.42
N LEU A 72 2.52 16.90 3.69
CA LEU A 72 3.24 15.89 2.92
C LEU A 72 2.64 15.71 1.52
N GLU A 73 1.32 15.73 1.38
CA GLU A 73 0.61 15.70 0.11
C GLU A 73 1.04 16.86 -0.78
N ALA A 74 1.06 18.09 -0.25
CA ALA A 74 1.53 19.28 -0.98
C ALA A 74 2.97 19.13 -1.52
N GLU A 75 3.87 18.48 -0.78
CA GLU A 75 5.24 18.24 -1.22
C GLU A 75 5.38 17.11 -2.25
N THR A 76 4.34 16.29 -2.42
CA THR A 76 4.36 15.07 -3.25
C THR A 76 3.44 15.10 -4.45
N GLU A 77 2.54 16.09 -4.55
CA GLU A 77 1.49 16.19 -5.57
C GLU A 77 1.98 15.91 -7.00
N ASN A 78 3.13 16.49 -7.38
CA ASN A 78 3.71 16.34 -8.72
C ASN A 78 4.89 15.35 -8.78
N LYS A 79 5.14 14.60 -7.69
CA LYS A 79 6.29 13.72 -7.54
C LYS A 79 5.92 12.24 -7.52
N LEU A 80 4.65 11.91 -7.29
CA LEU A 80 4.15 10.53 -7.29
C LEU A 80 3.82 10.08 -8.71
N ILE A 81 3.86 8.76 -8.93
CA ILE A 81 3.52 8.17 -10.22
C ILE A 81 2.01 8.25 -10.47
N PRO A 82 1.58 8.57 -11.71
CA PRO A 82 0.18 8.82 -12.04
C PRO A 82 -0.68 7.55 -12.05
N PHE A 83 -0.07 6.38 -11.87
CA PHE A 83 -0.73 5.07 -11.95
C PHE A 83 -1.17 4.52 -10.58
N GLN A 84 -1.11 5.34 -9.53
CA GLN A 84 -1.67 5.05 -8.21
C GLN A 84 -3.14 5.44 -8.19
N PHE A 85 -4.02 4.49 -8.48
CA PHE A 85 -5.45 4.74 -8.53
C PHE A 85 -6.14 4.28 -7.25
N GLY A 86 -7.24 4.95 -6.91
CA GLY A 86 -8.23 4.34 -6.04
C GLY A 86 -8.79 3.07 -6.69
N PHE A 87 -9.17 2.07 -5.89
CA PHE A 87 -9.65 0.75 -6.34
C PHE A 87 -10.68 0.81 -7.49
N ARG A 88 -11.62 1.77 -7.45
CA ARG A 88 -12.65 1.92 -8.49
C ARG A 88 -12.11 2.47 -9.81
N GLU A 89 -11.29 3.52 -9.75
CA GLU A 89 -10.89 4.26 -10.95
C GLU A 89 -10.00 3.42 -11.86
N GLY A 90 -9.03 2.72 -11.30
CA GLY A 90 -8.17 1.92 -12.15
C GLY A 90 -8.78 0.56 -12.50
N LEU A 91 -9.78 0.03 -11.77
CA LEU A 91 -10.56 -1.11 -12.28
C LEU A 91 -11.27 -0.71 -13.57
N ILE A 92 -11.86 0.49 -13.61
CA ILE A 92 -12.49 1.06 -14.81
C ILE A 92 -11.44 1.17 -15.93
N ARG A 93 -10.30 1.82 -15.68
CA ARG A 93 -9.23 1.96 -16.68
C ARG A 93 -8.72 0.62 -17.21
N MET A 94 -8.56 -0.38 -16.33
CA MET A 94 -8.15 -1.72 -16.71
C MET A 94 -9.19 -2.37 -17.63
N THR A 95 -10.47 -2.31 -17.26
CA THR A 95 -11.54 -2.88 -18.10
C THR A 95 -11.66 -2.18 -19.43
N GLU A 96 -11.47 -0.86 -19.48
CA GLU A 96 -11.47 -0.07 -20.70
C GLU A 96 -10.30 -0.47 -21.61
N HIS A 97 -9.09 -0.57 -21.04
CA HIS A 97 -7.90 -1.00 -21.77
C HIS A 97 -8.05 -2.40 -22.39
N ILE A 98 -8.60 -3.36 -21.64
CA ILE A 98 -8.88 -4.71 -22.15
C ILE A 98 -9.92 -4.67 -23.28
N ARG A 99 -10.98 -3.87 -23.12
CA ARG A 99 -12.04 -3.74 -24.15
C ARG A 99 -11.51 -3.10 -25.43
N GLU A 100 -10.68 -2.09 -25.32
CA GLU A 100 -9.99 -1.48 -26.46
C GLU A 100 -9.08 -2.48 -27.18
N GLY A 101 -8.32 -3.28 -26.41
CA GLY A 101 -7.51 -4.37 -26.95
C GLY A 101 -8.36 -5.33 -27.79
N PHE A 102 -9.51 -5.77 -27.26
CA PHE A 102 -10.43 -6.61 -28.01
C PHE A 102 -10.98 -5.93 -29.26
N ASN A 103 -11.37 -4.65 -29.19
CA ASN A 103 -11.84 -3.94 -30.38
C ASN A 103 -10.76 -3.91 -31.48
N ASN A 104 -9.49 -3.81 -31.09
CA ASN A 104 -8.33 -3.79 -31.98
C ASN A 104 -7.77 -5.18 -32.33
N HIS A 105 -8.51 -6.25 -32.02
CA HIS A 105 -8.09 -7.63 -32.34
C HIS A 105 -6.79 -8.05 -31.65
N ALA A 106 -6.45 -7.39 -30.54
CA ALA A 106 -5.38 -7.74 -29.65
C ALA A 106 -5.91 -8.55 -28.46
N ASP A 107 -5.02 -9.33 -27.87
CA ASP A 107 -5.24 -10.02 -26.61
C ASP A 107 -4.46 -9.31 -25.50
N THR A 108 -4.94 -9.41 -24.25
CA THR A 108 -4.28 -8.81 -23.09
C THR A 108 -3.87 -9.90 -22.11
N ALA A 109 -2.57 -9.96 -21.81
CA ALA A 109 -2.06 -10.76 -20.71
C ALA A 109 -1.94 -9.87 -19.47
N ALA A 110 -2.35 -10.35 -18.30
CA ALA A 110 -2.28 -9.61 -17.05
C ALA A 110 -1.73 -10.48 -15.92
N VAL A 111 -0.95 -9.88 -15.03
CA VAL A 111 -0.48 -10.47 -13.78
C VAL A 111 -0.88 -9.57 -12.62
N PHE A 112 -1.61 -10.14 -11.68
CA PHE A 112 -2.07 -9.53 -10.44
C PHE A 112 -1.17 -10.00 -9.30
N ILE A 113 -0.66 -9.07 -8.53
CA ILE A 113 0.30 -9.27 -7.46
C ILE A 113 -0.28 -8.70 -6.17
N ASP A 114 -0.43 -9.53 -5.15
CA ASP A 114 -0.85 -9.13 -3.79
C ASP A 114 0.41 -8.84 -2.97
N ILE A 115 0.59 -7.58 -2.56
CA ILE A 115 1.69 -7.19 -1.68
C ILE A 115 1.32 -7.56 -0.24
N ALA A 116 2.07 -8.51 0.34
CA ALA A 116 1.76 -9.06 1.64
C ALA A 116 1.96 -8.04 2.77
N LYS A 117 0.85 -7.57 3.35
CA LYS A 117 0.84 -6.59 4.45
C LYS A 117 1.57 -5.30 4.07
N ALA A 118 1.22 -4.74 2.92
CA ALA A 118 1.81 -3.54 2.33
C ALA A 118 2.06 -2.39 3.33
N PHE A 119 1.06 -2.03 4.14
CA PHE A 119 1.17 -0.94 5.10
C PHE A 119 2.04 -1.29 6.32
N ASP A 120 1.92 -2.52 6.83
CA ASP A 120 2.65 -2.95 8.01
C ASP A 120 4.16 -3.04 7.72
N ARG A 121 4.56 -3.39 6.49
CA ARG A 121 5.95 -3.72 6.15
C ARG A 121 6.77 -2.61 5.51
N VAL A 122 6.31 -1.36 5.57
CA VAL A 122 7.11 -0.24 5.02
C VAL A 122 8.45 -0.15 5.76
N TRP A 123 9.54 -0.38 5.04
CA TRP A 123 10.88 -0.27 5.59
C TRP A 123 11.21 1.21 5.82
N ILE A 124 11.19 1.64 7.09
CA ILE A 124 11.26 3.06 7.47
C ILE A 124 12.51 3.76 6.92
N ASP A 125 13.68 3.12 7.00
CA ASP A 125 14.91 3.73 6.49
C ASP A 125 14.91 3.82 4.96
N GLY A 126 14.35 2.82 4.28
CA GLY A 126 14.14 2.83 2.83
C GLY A 126 13.15 3.93 2.39
N LEU A 127 12.05 4.12 3.13
CA LEU A 127 11.13 5.24 2.93
C LEU A 127 11.84 6.57 3.09
N SER A 128 12.65 6.72 4.14
CA SER A 128 13.38 7.96 4.42
C SER A 128 14.35 8.31 3.30
N TYR A 129 15.04 7.31 2.76
CA TYR A 129 15.88 7.46 1.58
C TYR A 129 15.07 7.91 0.36
N LYS A 130 13.88 7.31 0.11
CA LYS A 130 13.00 7.72 -1.00
C LYS A 130 12.47 9.14 -0.82
N MET A 131 12.08 9.52 0.39
CA MET A 131 11.63 10.89 0.70
C MET A 131 12.73 11.91 0.41
N HIS A 132 13.98 11.61 0.79
CA HIS A 132 15.13 12.44 0.44
C HIS A 132 15.36 12.52 -1.08
N LYS A 133 15.24 11.40 -1.79
CA LYS A 133 15.38 11.35 -3.26
C LYS A 133 14.28 12.15 -3.98
N LEU A 134 13.08 12.24 -3.39
CA LEU A 134 11.98 13.08 -3.86
C LEU A 134 12.07 14.53 -3.38
N GLU A 135 13.21 14.93 -2.79
CA GLU A 135 13.43 16.30 -2.31
C GLU A 135 12.34 16.77 -1.34
N ILE A 136 11.79 15.86 -0.52
CA ILE A 136 10.84 16.21 0.53
C ILE A 136 11.62 16.88 1.67
N PRO A 137 11.14 18.00 2.24
CA PRO A 137 11.81 18.70 3.33
C PRO A 137 12.23 17.75 4.47
N ILE A 138 13.47 17.91 4.94
CA ILE A 138 14.05 17.05 5.98
C ILE A 138 13.19 17.03 7.25
N GLN A 139 12.56 18.14 7.59
CA GLN A 139 11.66 18.25 8.75
C GLN A 139 10.46 17.31 8.64
N LEU A 140 9.84 17.22 7.46
CA LEU A 140 8.72 16.30 7.21
C LEU A 140 9.20 14.85 7.19
N THR A 141 10.38 14.59 6.65
CA THR A 141 11.00 13.26 6.66
C THR A 141 11.26 12.78 8.09
N LEU A 142 11.90 13.59 8.92
CA LEU A 142 12.16 13.30 10.34
C LEU A 142 10.87 13.12 11.14
N LEU A 143 9.86 13.96 10.88
CA LEU A 143 8.57 13.85 11.53
C LEU A 143 7.84 12.56 11.13
N THR A 144 7.90 12.17 9.86
CA THR A 144 7.34 10.92 9.34
C THR A 144 8.05 9.72 9.96
N GLN A 145 9.38 9.72 10.00
CA GLN A 145 10.15 8.70 10.74
C GLN A 145 9.73 8.62 12.21
N SER A 146 9.58 9.77 12.87
CA SER A 146 9.13 9.81 14.26
C SER A 146 7.74 9.19 14.39
N TYR A 147 6.80 9.49 13.50
CA TYR A 147 5.45 8.92 13.50
C TYR A 147 5.44 7.39 13.34
N LEU A 148 6.31 6.85 12.48
CA LEU A 148 6.36 5.41 12.16
C LEU A 148 7.15 4.59 13.19
N LYS A 149 8.17 5.18 13.85
CA LYS A 149 9.01 4.48 14.84
C LYS A 149 8.37 4.40 16.23
N ASN A 150 8.67 3.32 16.95
CA ASN A 150 8.28 3.08 18.35
C ASN A 150 6.77 3.19 18.59
N ARG A 151 5.99 2.59 17.70
CA ARG A 151 4.53 2.52 17.83
C ARG A 151 4.16 1.35 18.71
N ASN A 152 3.09 1.53 19.47
CA ASN A 152 2.54 0.49 20.33
C ASN A 152 1.10 0.20 19.91
N PHE A 153 0.65 -1.01 20.15
CA PHE A 153 -0.74 -1.37 20.02
C PHE A 153 -1.22 -2.19 21.21
N THR A 154 -2.52 -2.12 21.45
CA THR A 154 -3.25 -2.96 22.40
C THR A 154 -4.41 -3.60 21.65
N VAL A 155 -4.72 -4.86 21.91
CA VAL A 155 -5.86 -5.54 21.29
C VAL A 155 -7.06 -5.43 22.23
N ARG A 156 -8.20 -4.99 21.70
CA ARG A 156 -9.46 -4.91 22.44
C ARG A 156 -10.42 -5.99 21.98
N VAL A 157 -10.84 -6.86 22.92
CA VAL A 157 -11.89 -7.87 22.69
C VAL A 157 -13.01 -7.59 23.69
N GLY A 158 -14.19 -7.19 23.17
CA GLY A 158 -15.28 -6.72 24.01
C GLY A 158 -14.87 -5.49 24.83
N LYS A 159 -14.82 -5.65 26.17
CA LYS A 159 -14.44 -4.60 27.13
C LYS A 159 -13.00 -4.73 27.64
N GLU A 160 -12.30 -5.80 27.30
CA GLU A 160 -10.96 -6.08 27.80
C GLU A 160 -9.88 -5.59 26.83
N LEU A 161 -8.74 -5.18 27.40
CA LEU A 161 -7.57 -4.73 26.67
C LEU A 161 -6.39 -5.66 26.99
N SER A 162 -5.65 -6.03 25.95
CA SER A 162 -4.39 -6.74 26.11
C SER A 162 -3.30 -5.85 26.71
N THR A 163 -2.22 -6.48 27.15
CA THR A 163 -0.97 -5.76 27.42
C THR A 163 -0.47 -5.06 26.15
N PRO A 164 0.12 -3.85 26.26
CA PRO A 164 0.72 -3.16 25.13
C PRO A 164 1.84 -3.96 24.50
N ARG A 165 1.85 -4.00 23.17
CA ARG A 165 2.92 -4.61 22.37
C ARG A 165 3.50 -3.56 21.43
N THR A 166 4.81 -3.62 21.23
CA THR A 166 5.49 -2.75 20.26
C THR A 166 5.37 -3.36 18.88
N THR A 167 5.08 -2.53 17.88
CA THR A 167 5.09 -2.96 16.48
C THR A 167 6.43 -2.59 15.84
N GLU A 168 7.09 -3.58 15.24
CA GLU A 168 8.24 -3.35 14.35
C GLU A 168 7.78 -2.85 12.97
N ALA A 169 6.50 -3.09 12.66
CA ALA A 169 5.82 -2.70 11.45
C ALA A 169 5.32 -1.24 11.52
N GLY A 170 5.56 -0.47 10.46
CA GLY A 170 5.56 1.01 10.48
C GLY A 170 4.20 1.68 10.57
N VAL A 171 3.11 1.02 10.18
CA VAL A 171 1.78 1.62 10.09
C VAL A 171 0.74 0.67 10.65
N VAL A 172 -0.27 1.20 11.36
CA VAL A 172 -1.45 0.43 11.75
C VAL A 172 -2.55 0.66 10.72
N GLN A 173 -3.20 -0.42 10.26
CA GLN A 173 -4.32 -0.37 9.31
C GLN A 173 -5.38 0.64 9.76
N GLY A 174 -5.66 1.64 8.90
CA GLY A 174 -6.56 2.76 9.18
C GLY A 174 -5.89 4.14 9.29
N SER A 175 -4.56 4.21 9.25
CA SER A 175 -3.82 5.47 9.14
C SER A 175 -3.79 5.99 7.70
N ARG A 176 -4.27 7.22 7.50
CA ARG A 176 -4.21 7.92 6.19
C ARG A 176 -2.78 8.32 5.86
N LEU A 177 -2.03 8.81 6.84
CA LEU A 177 -0.61 9.15 6.65
C LEU A 177 0.21 7.92 6.28
N GLY A 178 -0.10 6.78 6.90
CA GLY A 178 0.53 5.52 6.57
C GLY A 178 0.26 5.06 5.14
N SER A 179 -0.98 5.20 4.65
CA SER A 179 -1.30 4.96 3.24
C SER A 179 -0.49 5.85 2.30
N HIS A 180 -0.37 7.15 2.62
CA HIS A 180 0.43 8.07 1.80
C HIS A 180 1.93 7.75 1.84
N CYS A 181 2.45 7.32 2.99
CA CYS A 181 3.83 6.84 3.12
C CYS A 181 4.08 5.61 2.24
N PHE A 182 3.12 4.70 2.15
CA PHE A 182 3.22 3.55 1.25
C PHE A 182 3.23 3.99 -0.23
N ASN A 183 2.39 4.95 -0.61
CA ASN A 183 2.39 5.53 -1.96
C ASN A 183 3.75 6.12 -2.32
N ILE A 184 4.35 6.92 -1.43
CA ILE A 184 5.73 7.43 -1.58
C ILE A 184 6.72 6.27 -1.71
N PHE A 185 6.53 5.22 -0.91
CA PHE A 185 7.44 4.07 -0.91
C PHE A 185 7.40 3.28 -2.21
N ILE A 186 6.28 3.21 -2.93
CA ILE A 186 6.20 2.45 -4.19
C ILE A 186 6.37 3.33 -5.43
N THR A 187 6.60 4.64 -5.28
CA THR A 187 6.67 5.60 -6.41
C THR A 187 7.70 5.22 -7.48
N ASP A 188 8.81 4.58 -7.11
CA ASP A 188 9.88 4.19 -8.03
C ASP A 188 9.79 2.72 -8.48
N ILE A 189 8.62 2.10 -8.37
CA ILE A 189 8.38 0.75 -8.91
C ILE A 189 8.70 0.72 -10.42
N CYS A 190 9.26 -0.40 -10.86
CA CYS A 190 9.74 -0.55 -12.23
C CYS A 190 8.61 -0.34 -13.26
N GLN A 191 8.95 0.34 -14.36
CA GLN A 191 8.08 0.54 -15.51
C GLN A 191 8.81 0.04 -16.75
N MET A 192 8.09 -0.63 -17.65
CA MET A 192 8.65 -1.20 -18.88
C MET A 192 7.81 -0.75 -20.08
N PRO A 193 8.42 -0.44 -21.24
CA PRO A 193 7.74 0.22 -22.37
C PRO A 193 6.58 -0.57 -22.98
N ASN A 194 6.64 -1.91 -22.92
CA ASN A 194 5.64 -2.79 -23.54
C ASN A 194 4.57 -3.26 -22.55
N THR A 195 4.51 -2.68 -21.36
CA THR A 195 3.59 -3.09 -20.32
C THR A 195 2.98 -1.89 -19.63
N GLN A 196 1.75 -2.05 -19.16
CA GLN A 196 1.07 -1.06 -18.34
C GLN A 196 1.05 -1.53 -16.89
N LEU A 197 1.36 -0.61 -15.98
CA LEU A 197 1.28 -0.83 -14.55
C LEU A 197 0.04 -0.12 -14.00
N ALA A 198 -0.73 -0.80 -13.18
CA ALA A 198 -1.83 -0.23 -12.41
C ALA A 198 -1.66 -0.62 -10.94
N LEU A 199 -1.64 0.39 -10.07
CA LEU A 199 -1.42 0.22 -8.63
C LEU A 199 -2.68 0.60 -7.87
N PHE A 200 -3.10 -0.28 -6.96
CA PHE A 200 -4.30 -0.16 -6.14
C PHE A 200 -3.98 -0.51 -4.70
N ALA A 201 -3.42 0.43 -3.94
CA ALA A 201 -2.96 0.14 -2.59
C ALA A 201 -2.07 -1.12 -2.57
N ASP A 202 -2.52 -2.22 -1.94
CA ASP A 202 -1.82 -3.50 -1.85
C ASP A 202 -1.89 -4.38 -3.12
N ASP A 203 -2.80 -4.09 -4.04
CA ASP A 203 -2.94 -4.81 -5.31
C ASP A 203 -2.14 -4.12 -6.42
N THR A 204 -1.32 -4.90 -7.13
CA THR A 204 -0.56 -4.44 -8.29
C THR A 204 -0.94 -5.26 -9.51
N ALA A 205 -1.29 -4.61 -10.60
CA ALA A 205 -1.59 -5.26 -11.88
C ALA A 205 -0.58 -4.82 -12.94
N ILE A 206 -0.02 -5.79 -13.66
CA ILE A 206 0.86 -5.56 -14.81
C ILE A 206 0.21 -6.19 -16.03
N MET A 207 0.04 -5.41 -17.08
CA MET A 207 -0.66 -5.83 -18.29
C MET A 207 0.22 -5.65 -19.52
N CYS A 208 0.06 -6.53 -20.50
CA CYS A 208 0.63 -6.39 -21.83
C CYS A 208 -0.44 -6.73 -22.86
N THR A 209 -0.74 -5.76 -23.73
CA THR A 209 -1.75 -5.90 -24.78
C THR A 209 -1.08 -5.88 -26.14
N GLY A 210 -1.41 -6.84 -26.98
CA GLY A 210 -0.80 -6.98 -28.31
C GLY A 210 -1.41 -8.13 -29.12
N PRO A 211 -1.13 -8.17 -30.43
CA PRO A 211 -1.70 -9.17 -31.32
C PRO A 211 -1.07 -10.56 -31.17
N ASP A 212 0.18 -10.64 -30.71
CA ASP A 212 0.89 -11.90 -30.52
C ASP A 212 0.94 -12.31 -29.04
N LYS A 213 0.40 -13.50 -28.77
CA LYS A 213 0.33 -14.05 -27.42
C LYS A 213 1.70 -14.29 -26.82
N THR A 214 2.65 -14.77 -27.62
CA THR A 214 3.98 -15.16 -27.16
C THR A 214 4.78 -13.93 -26.75
N SER A 215 4.75 -12.88 -27.58
CA SER A 215 5.35 -11.58 -27.28
C SER A 215 4.77 -10.95 -26.02
N ASN A 216 3.43 -10.99 -25.84
CA ASN A 216 2.80 -10.42 -24.64
C ASN A 216 3.29 -11.12 -23.35
N VAL A 217 3.38 -12.45 -23.37
CA VAL A 217 3.90 -13.23 -22.23
C VAL A 217 5.40 -12.95 -22.00
N ALA A 218 6.20 -12.86 -23.06
CA ALA A 218 7.63 -12.55 -22.95
C ALA A 218 7.87 -11.15 -22.34
N ASN A 219 7.09 -10.15 -22.77
CA ASN A 219 7.15 -8.79 -22.21
C ASN A 219 6.76 -8.76 -20.73
N LEU A 220 5.72 -9.50 -20.32
CA LEU A 220 5.35 -9.64 -18.92
C LEU A 220 6.44 -10.31 -18.10
N ASN A 221 6.99 -11.43 -18.54
CA ASN A 221 8.07 -12.13 -17.82
C ASN A 221 9.30 -11.23 -17.65
N LYS A 222 9.63 -10.41 -18.67
CA LYS A 222 10.72 -9.42 -18.59
C LYS A 222 10.43 -8.35 -17.53
N HIS A 223 9.19 -7.85 -17.45
CA HIS A 223 8.80 -6.93 -16.40
C HIS A 223 8.88 -7.59 -15.02
N LEU A 224 8.32 -8.79 -14.86
CA LEU A 224 8.34 -9.52 -13.60
C LEU A 224 9.77 -9.77 -13.06
N ALA A 225 10.74 -10.01 -13.95
CA ALA A 225 12.15 -10.15 -13.55
C ALA A 225 12.74 -8.83 -13.01
N GLU A 226 12.41 -7.68 -13.59
CA GLU A 226 12.83 -6.38 -13.06
C GLU A 226 12.09 -6.02 -11.77
N LEU A 227 10.82 -6.39 -11.68
CA LEU A 227 10.03 -6.21 -10.47
C LEU A 227 10.60 -7.03 -9.31
N GLU A 228 11.01 -8.28 -9.55
CA GLU A 228 11.64 -9.13 -8.53
C GLU A 228 12.88 -8.47 -7.93
N LYS A 229 13.78 -7.94 -8.78
CA LYS A 229 14.96 -7.20 -8.32
C LYS A 229 14.56 -6.00 -7.45
N TRP A 230 13.52 -5.26 -7.86
CA TRP A 230 13.00 -4.12 -7.10
C TRP A 230 12.39 -4.55 -5.75
N LEU A 231 11.60 -5.62 -5.72
CA LEU A 231 11.01 -6.18 -4.51
C LEU A 231 12.09 -6.61 -3.50
N ILE A 232 13.13 -7.31 -3.96
CA ILE A 232 14.28 -7.72 -3.14
C ILE A 232 15.00 -6.49 -2.58
N ARG A 233 15.32 -5.52 -3.44
CA ARG A 233 16.02 -4.28 -3.04
C ARG A 233 15.26 -3.51 -1.96
N TRP A 234 13.94 -3.44 -2.06
CA TRP A 234 13.09 -2.69 -1.14
C TRP A 234 12.49 -3.53 -0.02
N LYS A 235 12.87 -4.81 0.09
CA LYS A 235 12.43 -5.75 1.13
C LYS A 235 10.90 -5.92 1.16
N ILE A 236 10.26 -5.86 -0.01
CA ILE A 236 8.82 -6.02 -0.15
C ILE A 236 8.51 -7.50 -0.35
N LYS A 237 7.61 -8.03 0.47
CA LYS A 237 7.14 -9.41 0.37
C LYS A 237 5.80 -9.46 -0.37
N ILE A 238 5.68 -10.39 -1.30
CA ILE A 238 4.42 -10.69 -2.01
C ILE A 238 3.73 -11.91 -1.40
N ASN A 239 2.42 -12.00 -1.56
CA ASN A 239 1.63 -13.18 -1.21
C ASN A 239 1.43 -14.03 -2.46
N VAL A 240 2.39 -14.93 -2.72
CA VAL A 240 2.45 -15.70 -3.96
C VAL A 240 1.14 -16.47 -4.20
N ASP A 241 0.55 -17.06 -3.16
CA ASP A 241 -0.70 -17.83 -3.22
C ASP A 241 -1.91 -17.03 -3.72
N LYS A 242 -1.84 -15.70 -3.61
CA LYS A 242 -2.88 -14.80 -4.09
C LYS A 242 -2.53 -14.12 -5.41
N CYS A 243 -1.28 -14.21 -5.86
CA CYS A 243 -0.90 -13.71 -7.17
C CYS A 243 -1.58 -14.55 -8.26
N GLN A 244 -2.05 -13.90 -9.31
CA GLN A 244 -2.78 -14.56 -10.39
C GLN A 244 -2.33 -14.03 -11.74
N ALA A 245 -2.19 -14.93 -12.72
CA ALA A 245 -1.99 -14.56 -14.11
C ALA A 245 -3.27 -14.88 -14.88
N ILE A 246 -3.79 -13.90 -15.62
CA ILE A 246 -5.02 -14.02 -16.42
C ILE A 246 -4.69 -13.62 -17.85
N TYR A 247 -5.25 -14.38 -18.80
CA TYR A 247 -5.14 -14.10 -20.22
C TYR A 247 -6.52 -13.75 -20.79
N PHE A 248 -6.70 -12.50 -21.18
CA PHE A 248 -7.92 -12.00 -21.81
C PHE A 248 -7.81 -12.18 -23.32
N THR A 249 -8.54 -13.16 -23.86
CA THR A 249 -8.56 -13.48 -25.30
C THR A 249 -9.96 -13.86 -25.76
N ARG A 250 -10.27 -13.60 -27.04
CA ARG A 250 -11.48 -14.10 -27.71
C ARG A 250 -11.29 -15.50 -28.30
N ALA A 251 -10.06 -16.00 -28.36
CA ALA A 251 -9.74 -17.30 -28.92
C ALA A 251 -10.04 -18.45 -27.94
N ARG A 252 -10.54 -19.57 -28.45
CA ARG A 252 -10.83 -20.77 -27.65
C ARG A 252 -9.59 -21.51 -27.13
N LYS A 253 -8.41 -21.28 -27.73
CA LYS A 253 -7.13 -21.87 -27.29
C LYS A 253 -6.29 -20.82 -26.55
N LEU A 254 -5.97 -21.12 -25.28
CA LEU A 254 -5.14 -20.28 -24.41
C LEU A 254 -3.64 -20.50 -24.68
N PRO A 255 -2.80 -19.45 -24.58
CA PRO A 255 -1.34 -19.58 -24.63
C PRO A 255 -0.76 -20.14 -23.32
N PRO A 256 0.56 -20.44 -23.29
CA PRO A 256 1.26 -20.79 -22.05
C PRO A 256 1.12 -19.69 -21.00
N THR A 257 0.95 -20.08 -19.74
CA THR A 257 0.79 -19.15 -18.62
C THR A 257 2.06 -18.31 -18.43
N PRO A 258 1.93 -16.98 -18.19
CA PRO A 258 3.05 -16.18 -17.70
C PRO A 258 3.64 -16.82 -16.44
N GLN A 259 4.97 -16.90 -16.36
CA GLN A 259 5.62 -17.42 -15.18
C GLN A 259 5.58 -16.32 -14.12
N ILE A 260 4.67 -16.46 -13.14
CA ILE A 260 4.67 -15.62 -11.96
C ILE A 260 6.01 -15.86 -11.24
N ILE A 261 6.75 -14.77 -11.03
CA ILE A 261 8.09 -14.64 -10.41
C ILE A 261 8.59 -15.91 -9.71
N PRO A 262 9.78 -16.45 -10.08
CA PRO A 262 10.29 -17.68 -9.49
C PRO A 262 10.84 -17.44 -8.09
N THR A 263 10.01 -17.61 -7.06
CA THR A 263 10.50 -18.06 -5.75
C THR A 263 9.96 -19.44 -5.47
N THR A 264 10.64 -20.46 -5.99
CA THR A 264 10.51 -21.91 -5.68
C THR A 264 9.12 -22.57 -5.78
N HIS A 265 8.05 -21.85 -6.08
CA HIS A 265 6.71 -22.41 -6.18
C HIS A 265 6.02 -22.00 -7.48
N THR A 266 5.92 -22.97 -8.37
CA THR A 266 5.08 -22.93 -9.58
C THR A 266 3.62 -22.92 -9.11
N ILE A 267 2.93 -21.79 -9.21
CA ILE A 267 1.50 -21.71 -8.89
C ILE A 267 0.70 -21.89 -10.17
N GLY A 268 -0.09 -22.96 -10.22
CA GLY A 268 -1.06 -23.22 -11.28
C GLY A 268 -2.24 -22.25 -11.20
N CYS A 269 -2.68 -21.74 -12.35
CA CYS A 269 -3.87 -20.90 -12.46
C CYS A 269 -5.13 -21.67 -12.00
N ARG A 270 -6.05 -20.97 -11.33
CA ARG A 270 -7.45 -21.37 -11.24
C ARG A 270 -8.22 -20.72 -12.39
N ASN A 271 -9.07 -21.53 -13.01
CA ASN A 271 -9.96 -21.20 -14.12
C ASN A 271 -10.97 -20.11 -13.77
#